data_AF-D7CN11-F1
#
_entry.id   AF-D7CN11-F1
#
_cell.length_a   1.000
_cell.length_b   1.000
_cell.length_c   1.000
_cell.angle_alpha   90.00
_cell.angle_beta   90.00
_cell.angle_gamma   90.00
#
_symmetry.space_group_name_H-M   'P 1'
#
loop_
_entity.id
_entity.type
_entity.pdbx_description
1 polymer ?
#
loop_
_entity_poly.entity_id
_entity_poly.type
_entity_poly.pdbx_seq_one_letter_code
_entity_poly.pdbx_strand_id
1 'polypeptide(L)'
;MRIGKLFLAVIFAVLIGLGSLALVNGKTGMGIGLIAGSAAAFTARTIKMKRLRRLEERGLNPYDERVQMISGKAAYAGYVTFIIASSIVVVIGSVIGPVMSVNLYDALGTCLALLVLLYVGYFYYYSYKM
;
A
#
# COMPACT_ATOMS: atom_id res chain seq x y z
N MET A 1 15.38 18.59 8.90
CA MET A 1 14.47 17.44 9.18
C MET A 1 13.04 17.78 9.59
N ARG A 2 12.69 19.01 10.06
CA ARG A 2 11.30 19.39 10.43
C ARG A 2 10.37 19.61 9.23
N ILE A 3 10.87 20.24 8.17
CA ILE A 3 10.10 20.54 6.94
C ILE A 3 9.57 19.27 6.25
N GLY A 4 10.39 18.22 6.12
CA GLY A 4 9.93 16.95 5.52
C GLY A 4 8.88 16.20 6.32
N LYS A 5 8.81 16.40 7.66
CA LYS A 5 7.76 15.79 8.49
C LYS A 5 6.42 16.52 8.33
N LEU A 6 6.47 17.86 8.31
CA LEU A 6 5.31 18.70 8.06
C LEU A 6 4.75 18.47 6.66
N PHE A 7 5.61 18.45 5.64
CA PHE A 7 5.19 18.20 4.24
C PHE A 7 4.44 16.87 4.09
N LEU A 8 4.97 15.79 4.67
CA LEU A 8 4.29 14.49 4.63
C LEU A 8 3.00 14.45 5.46
N ALA A 9 2.94 15.16 6.60
CA ALA A 9 1.71 15.28 7.37
C ALA A 9 0.61 16.02 6.59
N VAL A 10 0.98 17.07 5.85
CA VAL A 10 0.08 17.79 4.95
C VAL A 10 -0.40 16.87 3.84
N ILE A 11 0.48 16.07 3.22
CA ILE A 11 0.08 15.08 2.21
C ILE A 11 -0.95 14.10 2.76
N PHE A 12 -0.71 13.52 3.95
CA PHE A 12 -1.68 12.60 4.55
C PHE A 12 -3.01 13.30 4.89
N ALA A 13 -2.98 14.53 5.40
CA ALA A 13 -4.20 15.31 5.66
C ALA A 13 -4.99 15.60 4.38
N VAL A 14 -4.30 15.94 3.28
CA VAL A 14 -4.93 16.16 1.97
C VAL A 14 -5.53 14.86 1.43
N LEU A 15 -4.83 13.72 1.54
CA LEU A 15 -5.33 12.42 1.10
C LEU A 15 -6.58 11.98 1.87
N ILE A 16 -6.62 12.23 3.19
CA ILE A 16 -7.80 11.97 4.02
C ILE A 16 -8.95 12.91 3.61
N GLY A 17 -8.67 14.20 3.41
CA GLY A 17 -9.67 15.17 2.97
C GLY A 17 -10.28 14.82 1.60
N LEU A 18 -9.44 14.44 0.64
CA LEU A 18 -9.87 13.97 -0.68
C LEU A 18 -10.66 12.65 -0.59
N GLY A 19 -10.24 11.74 0.30
CA GLY A 19 -10.97 10.51 0.57
C GLY A 19 -12.37 10.76 1.14
N SER A 20 -12.50 11.68 2.11
CA SER A 20 -13.79 12.09 2.67
C SER A 20 -14.70 12.72 1.62
N LEU A 21 -14.14 13.55 0.74
CA LEU A 21 -14.89 14.16 -0.36
C LEU A 21 -15.32 13.13 -1.42
N ALA A 22 -14.50 12.10 -1.67
CA ALA A 22 -14.86 10.99 -2.54
C ALA A 22 -16.05 10.16 -2.00
N LEU A 23 -16.14 9.99 -0.67
CA LEU A 23 -17.28 9.32 -0.03
C LEU A 23 -18.59 10.08 -0.22
N VAL A 24 -18.56 11.42 -0.05
CA VAL A 24 -19.75 12.26 -0.26
C VAL A 24 -20.26 12.18 -1.71
N ASN A 25 -19.34 11.99 -2.66
CA ASN A 25 -19.66 11.85 -4.08
C ASN A 25 -20.02 10.41 -4.51
N GLY A 26 -20.25 9.50 -3.56
CA GLY A 26 -20.67 8.12 -3.84
C GLY A 26 -19.56 7.19 -4.35
N LYS A 27 -18.30 7.64 -4.39
CA LYS A 27 -17.13 6.82 -4.79
C LYS A 27 -16.56 6.09 -3.56
N THR A 28 -17.29 5.09 -3.10
CA THR A 28 -17.04 4.43 -1.82
C THR A 28 -15.71 3.68 -1.78
N GLY A 29 -15.35 2.98 -2.86
CA GLY A 29 -14.09 2.22 -2.95
C GLY A 29 -12.87 3.14 -2.92
N MET A 30 -12.90 4.21 -3.71
CA MET A 30 -11.84 5.23 -3.74
C MET A 30 -11.72 5.95 -2.40
N GLY A 31 -12.84 6.38 -1.81
CA GLY A 31 -12.85 7.11 -0.53
C GLY A 31 -12.31 6.28 0.64
N ILE A 32 -12.81 5.05 0.80
CA ILE A 32 -12.33 4.13 1.84
C ILE A 32 -10.84 3.80 1.60
N GLY A 33 -10.45 3.51 0.35
CA GLY A 33 -9.07 3.19 0.01
C GLY A 33 -8.09 4.32 0.33
N LEU A 34 -8.46 5.57 0.04
CA LEU A 34 -7.65 6.75 0.36
C LEU A 34 -7.51 6.95 1.87
N ILE A 35 -8.61 6.88 2.62
CA ILE A 35 -8.59 7.10 4.07
C ILE A 35 -7.85 5.96 4.78
N ALA A 36 -8.22 4.71 4.50
CA ALA A 36 -7.59 3.55 5.12
C ALA A 36 -6.12 3.43 4.72
N GLY A 37 -5.80 3.64 3.44
CA GLY A 37 -4.43 3.60 2.91
C GLY A 37 -3.54 4.68 3.52
N SER A 38 -4.03 5.91 3.61
CA SER A 38 -3.27 7.01 4.24
C SER A 38 -3.07 6.79 5.74
N ALA A 39 -4.09 6.34 6.48
CA ALA A 39 -3.97 6.02 7.90
C ALA A 39 -3.00 4.86 8.17
N ALA A 40 -3.08 3.79 7.36
CA ALA A 40 -2.17 2.65 7.46
C ALA A 40 -0.72 3.04 7.14
N ALA A 41 -0.51 3.80 6.06
CA ALA A 41 0.81 4.28 5.67
C ALA A 41 1.42 5.22 6.72
N PHE A 42 0.62 6.10 7.31
CA PHE A 42 1.05 6.95 8.41
C PHE A 42 1.50 6.09 9.60
N THR A 43 0.65 5.16 10.04
CA THR A 43 0.93 4.29 11.19
C THR A 43 2.17 3.42 10.99
N ALA A 44 2.29 2.77 9.83
CA ALA A 44 3.45 1.95 9.47
C ALA A 44 4.74 2.78 9.48
N ARG A 45 4.68 4.03 8.98
CA ARG A 45 5.81 4.94 9.03
C ARG A 45 6.18 5.32 10.46
N THR A 46 5.21 5.62 11.33
CA THR A 46 5.48 5.97 12.73
C THR A 46 6.15 4.81 13.46
N ILE A 47 5.69 3.58 13.22
CA ILE A 47 6.30 2.36 13.77
C ILE A 47 7.73 2.20 13.25
N LYS A 48 7.95 2.35 11.93
CA LYS A 48 9.28 2.25 11.31
C LYS A 48 10.25 3.30 11.88
N MET A 49 9.82 4.56 11.99
CA MET A 49 10.64 5.62 12.57
C MET A 49 10.98 5.37 14.05
N LYS A 50 10.03 4.89 14.85
CA LYS A 50 10.28 4.49 16.24
C LYS A 50 11.23 3.29 16.33
N ARG A 51 11.18 2.37 15.37
CA ARG A 51 12.08 1.21 15.32
C ARG A 51 13.49 1.62 14.91
N LEU A 52 13.63 2.44 13.87
CA LEU A 52 14.91 2.99 13.41
C LEU A 52 15.63 3.74 14.54
N ARG A 53 14.92 4.65 15.23
CA ARG A 53 15.47 5.38 16.37
C ARG A 53 15.95 4.45 17.49
N ARG A 54 15.21 3.38 17.79
CA ARG A 54 15.62 2.37 18.79
C ARG A 54 16.83 1.54 18.34
N LEU A 55 17.02 1.33 17.04
CA LEU A 55 18.20 0.64 16.49
C LEU A 55 19.43 1.55 16.52
N GLU A 56 19.27 2.82 16.15
CA GLU A 56 20.30 3.86 16.28
C GLU A 56 20.77 4.00 17.73
N GLU A 57 19.83 4.08 18.69
CA GLU A 57 20.13 4.17 20.14
C GLU A 57 20.88 2.94 20.67
N ARG A 58 20.79 1.79 19.99
CA ARG A 58 21.50 0.55 20.35
C ARG A 58 22.82 0.38 19.59
N GLY A 59 23.22 1.34 18.76
CA GLY A 59 24.39 1.24 17.88
C GLY A 59 24.28 0.17 16.79
N LEU A 60 23.07 -0.34 16.54
CA LEU A 60 22.80 -1.34 15.51
C LEU A 60 22.54 -0.65 14.17
N ASN A 61 23.06 -1.21 13.07
CA ASN A 61 22.82 -0.67 11.73
C ASN A 61 21.31 -0.67 11.41
N PRO A 62 20.66 0.50 11.26
CA PRO A 62 19.22 0.58 10.97
C PRO A 62 18.87 0.15 9.55
N TYR A 63 19.86 0.13 8.66
CA TYR A 63 19.77 -0.27 7.25
C TYR A 63 20.41 -1.63 7.05
N ASP A 64 19.99 -2.60 7.87
CA ASP A 64 20.40 -3.98 7.67
C ASP A 64 19.99 -4.44 6.26
N GLU A 65 20.99 -4.85 5.48
CA GLU A 65 20.89 -5.29 4.09
C GLU A 65 19.84 -6.38 3.94
N ARG A 66 19.67 -7.21 4.97
CA ARG A 66 18.62 -8.25 5.03
C ARG A 66 17.21 -7.69 4.92
N VAL A 67 16.92 -6.57 5.60
CA VAL A 67 15.58 -5.98 5.58
C VAL A 67 15.28 -5.37 4.20
N GLN A 68 16.28 -4.79 3.54
CA GLN A 68 16.13 -4.32 2.16
C GLN A 68 15.92 -5.49 1.19
N MET A 69 16.68 -6.57 1.36
CA MET A 69 16.52 -7.78 0.55
C MET A 69 15.12 -8.40 0.71
N ILE A 70 14.61 -8.50 1.94
CA ILE A 70 13.26 -9.01 2.23
C ILE A 70 12.20 -8.11 1.58
N SER A 71 12.33 -6.79 1.71
CA SER A 71 11.42 -5.82 1.08
C SER A 71 11.41 -5.94 -0.45
N GLY A 72 12.58 -6.07 -1.07
CA GLY A 72 12.71 -6.27 -2.51
C GLY A 72 12.08 -7.57 -2.99
N LYS A 73 12.33 -8.69 -2.30
CA LYS A 73 11.70 -10.00 -2.61
C LYS A 73 10.18 -9.94 -2.45
N ALA A 74 9.69 -9.27 -1.42
CA ALA A 74 8.26 -9.09 -1.19
C ALA A 74 7.59 -8.24 -2.28
N ALA A 75 8.22 -7.14 -2.69
CA ALA A 75 7.73 -6.30 -3.78
C ALA A 75 7.68 -7.07 -5.10
N TYR A 76 8.73 -7.82 -5.43
CA TYR A 76 8.77 -8.61 -6.67
C TYR A 76 7.68 -9.69 -6.68
N ALA A 77 7.57 -10.50 -5.61
CA ALA A 77 6.55 -11.54 -5.52
C ALA A 77 5.13 -10.97 -5.54
N GLY A 78 4.87 -9.88 -4.81
CA GLY A 78 3.57 -9.20 -4.80
C GLY A 78 3.19 -8.65 -6.17
N TYR A 79 4.14 -8.05 -6.88
CA TYR A 79 3.90 -7.53 -8.23
C TYR A 79 3.63 -8.63 -9.26
N VAL A 80 4.44 -9.70 -9.25
CA VAL A 80 4.27 -10.83 -10.17
C VAL A 80 2.91 -11.50 -9.97
N THR A 81 2.53 -11.76 -8.72
CA THR A 81 1.23 -12.35 -8.41
C THR A 81 0.07 -11.44 -8.77
N PHE A 82 0.19 -10.13 -8.54
CA PHE A 82 -0.80 -9.15 -8.96
C PHE A 82 -0.99 -9.12 -10.48
N ILE A 83 0.10 -9.16 -11.27
CA ILE A 83 0.03 -9.23 -12.73
C ILE A 83 -0.71 -10.49 -13.15
N ILE A 84 -0.30 -11.66 -12.66
CA ILE A 84 -0.89 -12.95 -13.07
C ILE A 84 -2.39 -12.96 -12.77
N ALA A 85 -2.79 -12.55 -11.56
CA ALA A 85 -4.20 -12.45 -11.19
C ALA A 85 -4.96 -11.46 -12.10
N SER A 86 -4.37 -10.30 -12.37
CA SER A 86 -4.98 -9.28 -13.25
C SER A 86 -5.13 -9.78 -14.68
N SER A 87 -4.13 -10.48 -15.21
CA SER A 87 -4.18 -11.09 -16.55
C SER A 87 -5.30 -12.11 -16.66
N ILE A 88 -5.51 -12.94 -15.64
CA ILE A 88 -6.63 -13.90 -15.61
C ILE A 88 -7.97 -13.17 -15.66
N VAL A 89 -8.15 -12.12 -14.85
CA VAL A 89 -9.38 -11.31 -14.84
C VAL A 89 -9.64 -10.67 -16.21
N VAL A 90 -8.60 -10.12 -16.86
CA VAL A 90 -8.71 -9.53 -18.20
C VAL A 90 -9.11 -10.59 -19.23
N VAL A 91 -8.45 -11.75 -19.25
CA VAL A 91 -8.77 -12.82 -20.22
C VAL A 91 -10.21 -13.31 -20.05
N ILE A 92 -10.64 -13.57 -18.82
CA ILE A 92 -12.02 -14.00 -18.54
C ILE A 92 -13.01 -12.92 -18.98
N GLY A 93 -12.75 -11.66 -18.62
CA GLY A 93 -13.59 -10.53 -19.00
C GLY A 93 -13.67 -10.31 -20.51
N SER A 94 -12.58 -10.55 -21.24
CA SER A 94 -12.54 -10.46 -22.71
C SER A 94 -13.38 -11.54 -23.40
N VAL A 95 -13.49 -12.74 -22.80
CA VAL A 95 -14.28 -13.84 -23.37
C VAL A 95 -15.77 -13.71 -23.06
N ILE A 96 -16.11 -13.34 -21.82
CA ILE A 96 -17.51 -13.28 -21.36
C ILE A 96 -18.19 -11.95 -21.74
N GLY A 97 -17.40 -10.92 -22.06
CA GLY A 97 -17.88 -9.56 -22.27
C GLY A 97 -18.12 -8.82 -20.94
N PRO A 98 -18.32 -7.49 -20.97
CA PRO A 98 -18.51 -6.70 -19.75
C PRO A 98 -19.83 -7.06 -19.06
N VAL A 99 -19.76 -7.83 -17.98
CA VAL A 99 -20.92 -8.25 -17.19
C VAL A 99 -21.41 -7.15 -16.24
N MET A 100 -20.52 -6.21 -15.86
CA MET A 100 -20.81 -5.15 -14.90
C MET A 100 -20.06 -3.87 -15.29
N SER A 101 -20.72 -2.72 -15.17
CA SER A 101 -20.02 -1.44 -15.27
C SER A 101 -19.27 -1.19 -13.95
N VAL A 102 -17.97 -0.96 -14.05
CA VAL A 102 -17.12 -0.68 -12.89
C VAL A 102 -16.66 0.76 -12.97
N ASN A 103 -16.86 1.52 -11.89
CA ASN A 103 -16.31 2.86 -11.79
C ASN A 103 -14.78 2.75 -11.77
N LEU A 104 -14.11 3.41 -12.73
CA LEU A 104 -12.65 3.35 -12.88
C LEU A 104 -11.91 3.73 -11.59
N TYR A 105 -12.42 4.73 -10.86
CA TYR A 105 -11.77 5.21 -9.64
C TYR A 105 -11.92 4.23 -8.47
N ASP A 106 -13.08 3.58 -8.34
CA ASP A 106 -13.28 2.55 -7.33
C ASP A 106 -12.45 1.31 -7.67
N ALA A 107 -12.40 0.90 -8.94
CA ALA A 107 -11.55 -0.18 -9.41
C ALA A 107 -10.07 0.07 -9.10
N LEU A 108 -9.56 1.28 -9.38
CA LEU A 108 -8.19 1.66 -9.05
C LEU A 108 -7.92 1.62 -7.54
N GLY A 109 -8.89 2.08 -6.73
CA GLY A 109 -8.83 1.97 -5.27
C GLY A 109 -8.70 0.51 -4.80
N THR A 110 -9.52 -0.38 -5.35
CA THR A 110 -9.48 -1.82 -5.04
C THR A 110 -8.17 -2.46 -5.49
N CYS A 111 -7.68 -2.13 -6.70
CA CYS A 111 -6.40 -2.62 -7.21
C CYS A 111 -5.22 -2.19 -6.32
N LEU A 112 -5.19 -0.93 -5.88
CA LEU A 112 -4.19 -0.43 -4.94
C LEU A 112 -4.24 -1.17 -3.61
N ALA A 113 -5.43 -1.38 -3.05
CA ALA A 113 -5.60 -2.12 -1.80
C ALA A 113 -5.09 -3.56 -1.90
N LEU A 114 -5.42 -4.27 -2.99
CA LEU A 114 -4.95 -5.63 -3.25
C LEU A 114 -3.42 -5.69 -3.39
N LEU A 115 -2.82 -4.75 -4.12
CA LEU A 115 -1.37 -4.70 -4.31
C LEU A 115 -0.64 -4.45 -2.98
N VAL A 116 -1.15 -3.55 -2.14
CA VAL A 116 -0.62 -3.32 -0.78
C VAL A 116 -0.77 -4.57 0.09
N LEU A 117 -1.92 -5.25 0.02
CA LEU A 117 -2.17 -6.45 0.82
C LEU A 117 -1.22 -7.59 0.42
N LEU A 118 -1.00 -7.80 -0.89
CA LEU A 118 -0.01 -8.75 -1.39
C LEU A 118 1.40 -8.40 -0.90
N TYR A 119 1.81 -7.14 -1.01
CA TYR A 119 3.11 -6.70 -0.51
C TYR A 119 3.28 -7.00 0.98
N VAL A 120 2.29 -6.63 1.81
CA VAL A 120 2.33 -6.87 3.25
C VAL A 120 2.38 -8.37 3.55
N GLY A 121 1.56 -9.18 2.88
CA GLY A 121 1.54 -10.63 3.02
C GLY A 121 2.91 -11.26 2.71
N TYR A 122 3.50 -10.93 1.56
CA TYR A 122 4.82 -11.42 1.19
C TYR A 122 5.92 -10.90 2.10
N PHE A 123 5.82 -9.65 2.56
CA PHE A 123 6.80 -9.08 3.48
C PHE A 123 6.85 -9.86 4.79
N TYR A 124 5.69 -10.18 5.38
CA TYR A 124 5.62 -11.00 6.59
C TYR A 124 6.05 -12.44 6.35
N TYR A 125 5.67 -13.03 5.21
CA TYR A 125 6.09 -14.39 4.84
C TYR A 125 7.62 -14.51 4.76
N TYR A 126 8.29 -13.59 4.04
CA TYR A 126 9.75 -13.61 3.92
C TYR A 126 10.45 -13.20 5.22
N SER A 127 9.85 -12.32 6.02
CA SER A 127 10.38 -11.95 7.34
C SER A 127 10.30 -13.10 8.35
N TYR A 128 9.31 -13.98 8.24
CA TYR A 128 9.20 -15.18 9.10
C TYR A 128 10.15 -16.29 8.67
N LYS A 129 10.41 -16.40 7.35
CA LYS A 129 11.21 -17.49 6.77
C LYS A 129 12.73 -17.25 6.83
N MET A 130 13.19 -16.01 6.95
CA MET A 130 14.61 -15.60 6.95
C MET A 130 15.08 -15.12 8.31
#